data_AF-A0A418RPH3-F1
#
_entry.id   AF-A0A418RPH3-F1
#
_cell.length_a   1.000
_cell.length_b   1.000
_cell.length_c   1.000
_cell.angle_alpha   90.00
_cell.angle_beta   90.00
_cell.angle_gamma   90.00
#
_symmetry.space_group_name_H-M   'P 1'
#
loop_
_entity.id
_entity.type
_entity.pdbx_description
1 polymer ?
#
loop_
_entity_poly.entity_id
_entity_poly.type
_entity_poly.pdbx_seq_one_letter_code
_entity_poly.pdbx_strand_id
1 'polypeptide(L)'
;MSTEDNVNQAEAVQAETAAPVEPAATVAAAAVAAPEAGSNLAGSFLSLKETNPKLFFGGIGGVVVLLLLVFGLGGSDEKPPLNGPVLKDLAIGQTYTLKSANAYDASATVRLVSTPGAIAAYDDTEEADRNGACQHLAQGTPVTVLEFADAYGKQKSYSKVRIEDGSCKGNEGWALSIDVQ
;
A
#
# COMPACT_ATOMS: atom_id res chain seq x y z
N MET A 1 28.55 45.77 -48.78
CA MET A 1 29.84 46.25 -48.26
C MET A 1 29.98 45.64 -46.87
N SER A 2 30.32 44.35 -46.82
CA SER A 2 31.66 43.76 -46.64
C SER A 2 31.86 43.45 -45.15
N THR A 3 31.57 42.22 -44.70
CA THR A 3 32.48 41.07 -44.42
C THR A 3 33.28 41.34 -43.11
N GLU A 4 33.34 40.46 -42.11
CA GLU A 4 34.12 39.22 -41.99
C GLU A 4 33.66 38.34 -40.79
N ASP A 5 33.57 37.02 -41.05
CA ASP A 5 34.01 35.83 -40.25
C ASP A 5 33.48 35.57 -38.80
N ASN A 6 33.19 34.35 -38.33
CA ASN A 6 33.59 33.00 -38.73
C ASN A 6 32.56 31.95 -38.22
N VAL A 7 32.55 30.77 -38.86
CA VAL A 7 31.49 29.74 -38.90
C VAL A 7 31.87 28.49 -38.10
N ASN A 8 30.88 27.95 -37.37
CA ASN A 8 30.53 26.53 -37.19
C ASN A 8 31.57 25.40 -37.47
N GLN A 9 31.79 24.53 -36.48
CA GLN A 9 32.11 23.08 -36.60
C GLN A 9 31.33 22.39 -35.46
N ALA A 10 30.40 21.44 -35.63
CA ALA A 10 30.30 20.21 -36.45
C ALA A 10 31.11 19.00 -35.91
N GLU A 11 30.38 17.89 -35.73
CA GLU A 11 30.77 16.45 -35.74
C GLU A 11 31.58 15.90 -34.55
N ALA A 12 31.15 14.87 -33.81
CA ALA A 12 30.80 13.48 -34.15
C ALA A 12 32.00 12.57 -34.47
N VAL A 13 32.39 11.71 -33.52
CA VAL A 13 33.13 10.44 -33.69
C VAL A 13 32.72 9.53 -32.50
N GLN A 14 31.80 8.56 -32.62
CA GLN A 14 31.91 7.19 -33.16
C GLN A 14 32.99 6.33 -32.47
N ALA A 15 32.59 5.32 -31.69
CA ALA A 15 32.49 3.89 -32.03
C ALA A 15 33.60 3.13 -31.25
N GLU A 16 33.36 2.01 -30.54
CA GLU A 16 33.24 0.65 -31.07
C GLU A 16 33.04 -0.28 -29.84
N THR A 17 31.90 -0.96 -29.71
CA THR A 17 31.67 -2.40 -30.02
C THR A 17 32.35 -3.40 -29.07
N ALA A 18 31.54 -4.23 -28.40
CA ALA A 18 31.57 -5.71 -28.44
C ALA A 18 31.13 -6.33 -27.10
N ALA A 19 30.18 -7.26 -27.20
CA ALA A 19 29.54 -7.97 -26.10
C ALA A 19 30.27 -9.30 -25.73
N PRO A 20 29.57 -10.31 -25.19
CA PRO A 20 29.78 -10.97 -23.90
C PRO A 20 30.72 -12.20 -23.96
N VAL A 21 31.30 -12.63 -22.82
CA VAL A 21 31.91 -13.96 -22.71
C VAL A 21 31.81 -14.52 -21.27
N GLU A 22 30.91 -15.47 -21.04
CA GLU A 22 31.16 -16.64 -20.17
C GLU A 22 32.11 -17.59 -20.93
N PRO A 23 33.02 -18.35 -20.26
CA PRO A 23 32.60 -19.66 -19.74
C PRO A 23 33.35 -20.17 -18.49
N ALA A 24 32.69 -21.13 -17.80
CA ALA A 24 33.20 -22.41 -17.26
C ALA A 24 34.52 -22.41 -16.44
N ALA A 25 34.72 -23.17 -15.37
CA ALA A 25 33.97 -24.14 -14.59
C ALA A 25 34.95 -24.63 -13.49
N THR A 26 34.43 -25.31 -12.44
CA THR A 26 35.10 -26.40 -11.67
C THR A 26 36.34 -26.06 -10.81
N VAL A 27 36.58 -26.52 -9.57
CA VAL A 27 35.94 -27.34 -8.52
C VAL A 27 36.65 -26.95 -7.21
N ALA A 28 35.95 -26.90 -6.08
CA ALA A 28 36.52 -27.39 -4.82
C ALA A 28 35.39 -27.71 -3.84
N ALA A 29 35.09 -29.00 -3.76
CA ALA A 29 34.25 -29.58 -2.73
C ALA A 29 34.88 -29.32 -1.35
N ALA A 30 34.09 -28.76 -0.44
CA ALA A 30 34.27 -28.95 0.99
C ALA A 30 32.94 -29.45 1.53
N ALA A 31 32.80 -30.78 1.50
CA ALA A 31 31.76 -31.51 2.18
C ALA A 31 31.85 -31.19 3.68
N VAL A 32 30.89 -30.42 4.19
CA VAL A 32 30.60 -30.36 5.61
C VAL A 32 29.37 -31.22 5.82
N ALA A 33 29.57 -32.32 6.54
CA ALA A 33 28.61 -33.37 6.80
C ALA A 33 27.23 -32.81 7.18
N ALA A 34 26.23 -33.12 6.35
CA ALA A 34 24.84 -33.09 6.77
C ALA A 34 24.62 -34.25 7.75
N PRO A 35 23.86 -34.09 8.84
CA PRO A 35 23.56 -35.20 9.73
C PRO A 35 22.87 -36.32 8.94
N GLU A 36 23.43 -37.53 8.99
CA GLU A 36 22.91 -38.82 8.51
C GLU A 36 21.61 -39.21 9.25
N ALA A 37 20.60 -38.36 9.21
CA ALA A 37 19.26 -38.64 9.72
C ALA A 37 18.28 -39.02 8.59
N GLY A 38 18.68 -38.84 7.32
CA GLY A 38 17.86 -39.16 6.14
C GLY A 38 18.03 -40.59 5.61
N SER A 39 19.22 -41.18 5.75
CA SER A 39 19.56 -42.48 5.13
C SER A 39 18.85 -43.67 5.79
N ASN A 40 18.69 -43.63 7.12
CA ASN A 40 18.03 -44.68 7.90
C ASN A 40 16.50 -44.71 7.76
N LEU A 41 15.88 -43.57 7.40
CA LEU A 41 14.43 -43.46 7.24
C LEU A 41 13.97 -44.00 5.88
N ALA A 42 14.72 -43.73 4.81
CA ALA A 42 14.43 -44.27 3.49
C ALA A 42 14.54 -45.81 3.47
N GLY A 43 15.61 -46.37 4.07
CA GLY A 43 15.78 -47.82 4.18
C GLY A 43 14.68 -48.49 5.00
N SER A 44 14.28 -47.89 6.12
CA SER A 44 13.18 -48.39 6.96
C SER A 44 11.83 -48.32 6.25
N PHE A 45 11.59 -47.29 5.42
CA PHE A 45 10.38 -47.13 4.63
C PHE A 45 10.27 -48.19 3.51
N LEU A 46 11.36 -48.45 2.77
CA LEU A 46 11.38 -49.53 1.78
C LEU A 46 11.26 -50.92 2.43
N SER A 47 11.92 -51.15 3.57
CA SER A 47 11.79 -52.41 4.31
C SER A 47 10.36 -52.64 4.81
N LEU A 48 9.63 -51.58 5.16
CA LEU A 48 8.22 -51.68 5.59
C LEU A 48 7.28 -52.08 4.45
N LYS A 49 7.56 -51.65 3.21
CA LYS A 49 6.85 -52.13 2.00
C LYS A 49 7.01 -53.65 1.84
N GLU A 50 8.22 -54.15 2.06
CA GLU A 50 8.55 -55.57 1.83
C GLU A 50 8.06 -56.48 2.97
N THR A 51 8.22 -56.04 4.23
CA THR A 51 7.87 -56.83 5.41
C THR A 51 6.39 -56.74 5.76
N ASN A 52 5.73 -55.60 5.56
CA ASN A 52 4.34 -55.37 5.92
C ASN A 52 3.62 -54.45 4.92
N PRO A 53 3.30 -54.95 3.70
CA PRO A 53 2.75 -54.14 2.62
C PRO A 53 1.41 -53.47 2.99
N LYS A 54 0.59 -54.12 3.83
CA LYS A 54 -0.69 -53.55 4.30
C LYS A 54 -0.50 -52.27 5.13
N LEU A 55 0.51 -52.24 5.99
CA LEU A 55 0.84 -51.06 6.80
C LEU A 55 1.49 -49.97 5.96
N PHE A 56 2.33 -50.35 5.01
CA PHE A 56 2.95 -49.41 4.07
C PHE A 56 1.91 -48.67 3.21
N PHE A 57 1.10 -49.42 2.46
CA PHE A 57 0.06 -48.83 1.61
C PHE A 57 -1.09 -48.23 2.41
N GLY A 58 -1.40 -48.78 3.59
CA GLY A 58 -2.36 -48.20 4.53
C GLY A 58 -1.91 -46.85 5.08
N GLY A 59 -0.62 -46.71 5.43
CA GLY A 59 -0.04 -45.45 5.87
C GLY A 59 -0.04 -44.38 4.76
N ILE A 60 0.36 -44.76 3.54
CA ILE A 60 0.29 -43.87 2.38
C ILE A 60 -1.16 -43.45 2.11
N GLY A 61 -2.10 -44.40 2.09
CA GLY A 61 -3.52 -44.11 1.89
C GLY A 61 -4.09 -43.19 2.97
N GLY A 62 -3.72 -43.39 4.23
CA GLY A 62 -4.13 -42.54 5.34
C GLY A 62 -3.63 -41.09 5.21
N VAL A 63 -2.37 -40.90 4.81
CA VAL A 63 -1.80 -39.56 4.55
C VAL A 63 -2.51 -38.87 3.40
N VAL A 64 -2.78 -39.60 2.31
CA VAL A 64 -3.49 -39.05 1.15
C VAL A 64 -4.91 -38.62 1.53
N VAL A 65 -5.65 -39.44 2.28
CA VAL A 65 -7.00 -39.09 2.77
C VAL A 65 -6.96 -37.89 3.70
N LEU A 66 -5.97 -37.81 4.60
CA LEU A 66 -5.81 -36.66 5.49
C LEU A 66 -5.54 -35.37 4.70
N LEU A 67 -4.67 -35.41 3.70
CA LEU A 67 -4.40 -34.25 2.84
C LEU A 67 -5.65 -33.84 2.06
N LEU A 68 -6.42 -34.79 1.54
CA LEU A 68 -7.69 -34.51 0.87
C LEU A 68 -8.72 -33.88 1.82
N LEU A 69 -8.75 -34.26 3.09
CA LEU A 69 -9.61 -33.61 4.08
C LEU A 69 -9.14 -32.19 4.42
N VAL A 70 -7.84 -31.99 4.61
CA VAL A 70 -7.27 -30.67 4.93
C VAL A 70 -7.46 -29.69 3.76
N PHE A 71 -7.21 -30.13 2.52
CA PHE A 71 -7.36 -29.29 1.34
C PHE A 71 -8.80 -29.22 0.81
N GLY A 72 -9.62 -30.23 1.07
CA GLY A 72 -11.03 -30.29 0.64
C GLY A 72 -12.01 -29.55 1.55
N LEU A 73 -11.64 -29.29 2.81
CA LEU A 73 -12.47 -28.56 3.78
C LEU A 73 -12.06 -27.08 3.94
N GLY A 74 -10.94 -26.66 3.37
CA GLY A 74 -10.36 -25.32 3.51
C GLY A 74 -10.81 -24.35 2.44
N GLY A 75 -12.12 -24.14 2.30
CA GLY A 75 -12.70 -23.14 1.40
C GLY A 75 -13.58 -22.17 2.17
N SER A 76 -13.06 -21.49 3.19
CA SER A 76 -13.77 -20.34 3.75
C SER A 76 -13.72 -19.22 2.72
N ASP A 77 -14.85 -18.94 2.06
CA ASP A 77 -15.12 -17.74 1.26
C ASP A 77 -15.08 -16.44 2.09
N GLU A 78 -14.51 -16.50 3.30
CA GLU A 78 -14.18 -15.36 4.13
C GLU A 78 -13.01 -14.63 3.48
N LYS A 79 -13.36 -13.80 2.50
CA LYS A 79 -12.53 -12.66 2.12
C LYS A 79 -12.10 -11.99 3.43
N PRO A 80 -10.78 -11.74 3.64
CA PRO A 80 -10.34 -11.07 4.85
C PRO A 80 -11.19 -9.80 5.00
N PRO A 81 -11.71 -9.51 6.21
CA PRO A 81 -12.48 -8.31 6.41
C PRO A 81 -11.60 -7.15 5.96
N LEU A 82 -12.00 -6.51 4.86
CA LEU A 82 -11.43 -5.23 4.46
C LEU A 82 -11.86 -4.29 5.57
N ASN A 83 -11.00 -4.13 6.58
CA ASN A 83 -11.16 -3.11 7.60
C ASN A 83 -11.08 -1.78 6.86
N GLY A 84 -12.25 -1.26 6.50
CA GLY A 84 -12.38 0.07 5.96
C GLY A 84 -11.81 1.08 6.96
N PRO A 85 -11.58 2.31 6.51
CA PRO A 85 -11.12 3.37 7.39
C PRO A 85 -12.02 3.47 8.62
N VAL A 86 -11.40 3.43 9.80
CA VAL A 86 -12.09 3.54 11.07
C VAL A 86 -12.59 4.97 11.21
N LEU A 87 -13.89 5.17 11.00
CA LEU A 87 -14.53 6.45 11.24
C LEU A 87 -14.59 6.70 12.75
N LYS A 88 -13.94 7.76 13.19
CA LYS A 88 -14.09 8.27 14.56
C LYS A 88 -15.54 8.72 14.74
N ASP A 89 -16.15 8.41 15.89
CA ASP A 89 -17.46 9.02 16.20
C ASP A 89 -17.24 10.47 16.60
N LEU A 90 -17.40 11.36 15.62
CA LEU A 90 -17.25 12.79 15.80
C LEU A 90 -18.46 13.37 16.52
N ALA A 91 -18.18 14.28 17.46
CA ALA A 91 -19.18 15.03 18.19
C ALA A 91 -19.04 16.53 17.95
N ILE A 92 -20.17 17.22 17.82
CA ILE A 92 -20.22 18.67 17.67
C ILE A 92 -19.65 19.34 18.94
N GLY A 93 -18.84 20.37 18.74
CA GLY A 93 -18.18 21.12 19.81
C GLY A 93 -16.90 20.49 20.35
N GLN A 94 -16.53 19.29 19.88
CA GLN A 94 -15.26 18.66 20.24
C GLN A 94 -14.15 19.06 19.27
N THR A 95 -12.93 19.11 19.79
CA THR A 95 -11.71 19.40 19.02
C THR A 95 -11.02 18.11 18.61
N TYR A 96 -10.60 18.06 17.35
CA TYR A 96 -9.93 16.96 16.68
C TYR A 96 -8.76 17.49 15.87
N THR A 97 -8.07 16.61 15.16
CA THR A 97 -6.98 16.97 14.25
C THR A 97 -7.32 16.59 12.82
N LEU A 98 -6.90 17.41 11.86
CA LEU A 98 -6.99 17.07 10.45
C LEU A 98 -5.92 16.04 10.07
N LYS A 99 -6.33 14.94 9.43
CA LYS A 99 -5.41 13.92 8.93
C LYS A 99 -5.99 13.26 7.70
N SER A 100 -5.27 13.33 6.58
CA SER A 100 -5.74 12.74 5.32
C SER A 100 -5.82 11.22 5.46
N ALA A 101 -7.01 10.66 5.21
CA ALA A 101 -7.22 9.22 5.26
C ALA A 101 -6.47 8.46 4.14
N ASN A 102 -6.12 9.15 3.06
CA ASN A 102 -5.53 8.56 1.85
C ASN A 102 -4.05 8.92 1.64
N ALA A 103 -3.46 9.77 2.49
CA ALA A 103 -2.07 10.18 2.36
C ALA A 103 -1.22 9.75 3.57
N TYR A 104 -0.15 9.00 3.28
CA TYR A 104 0.84 8.60 4.28
C TYR A 104 1.97 9.63 4.46
N ASP A 105 2.11 10.55 3.50
CA ASP A 105 3.11 11.61 3.56
C ASP A 105 2.71 12.67 4.60
N ALA A 106 3.60 12.95 5.55
CA ALA A 106 3.41 13.98 6.56
C ALA A 106 3.26 15.39 5.97
N SER A 107 3.77 15.62 4.75
CA SER A 107 3.66 16.90 4.05
C SER A 107 2.32 17.10 3.32
N ALA A 108 1.48 16.06 3.23
CA ALA A 108 0.19 16.16 2.58
C ALA A 108 -0.73 17.16 3.29
N THR A 109 -1.64 17.76 2.53
CA THR A 109 -2.63 18.69 3.06
C THR A 109 -4.01 18.06 3.09
N VAL A 110 -4.84 18.53 4.02
CA VAL A 110 -6.27 18.26 4.06
C VAL A 110 -6.99 19.44 3.47
N ARG A 111 -7.88 19.18 2.51
CA ARG A 111 -8.64 20.21 1.82
C ARG A 111 -9.89 20.59 2.62
N LEU A 112 -10.12 21.89 2.74
CA LEU A 112 -11.35 22.50 3.20
C LEU A 112 -12.07 23.20 2.04
N VAL A 113 -13.38 23.00 1.95
CA VAL A 113 -14.22 23.62 0.93
C VAL A 113 -15.38 24.41 1.55
N SER A 114 -16.01 25.27 0.77
CA SER A 114 -17.13 26.09 1.24
C SER A 114 -18.45 25.33 1.42
N THR A 115 -18.63 24.20 0.72
CA THR A 115 -19.87 23.41 0.73
C THR A 115 -19.61 21.90 0.79
N PRO A 116 -20.46 21.11 1.47
CA PRO A 116 -20.25 19.67 1.77
C PRO A 116 -20.44 18.73 0.56
N GLY A 117 -19.84 19.07 -0.58
CA GLY A 117 -19.93 18.30 -1.83
C GLY A 117 -18.98 18.82 -2.89
N ALA A 118 -18.53 20.07 -2.75
CA ALA A 118 -17.51 20.64 -3.61
C ALA A 118 -16.17 19.87 -3.56
N ILE A 119 -15.88 19.13 -2.46
CA ILE A 119 -14.66 18.30 -2.38
C ILE A 119 -14.56 17.33 -3.57
N ALA A 120 -15.68 16.75 -4.01
CA ALA A 120 -15.70 15.78 -5.11
C ALA A 120 -15.61 16.42 -6.51
N ALA A 121 -15.90 17.71 -6.62
CA ALA A 121 -15.90 18.45 -7.89
C ALA A 121 -14.66 19.35 -8.05
N TYR A 122 -13.79 19.39 -7.05
CA TYR A 122 -12.74 20.38 -6.96
C TYR A 122 -11.45 19.81 -7.56
N ASP A 123 -10.92 20.58 -8.51
CA ASP A 123 -9.84 20.22 -9.41
C ASP A 123 -8.56 20.97 -9.00
N ASP A 124 -7.56 20.22 -8.53
CA ASP A 124 -6.26 20.79 -8.16
C ASP A 124 -5.46 21.28 -9.38
N THR A 125 -5.98 21.27 -10.60
CA THR A 125 -5.33 21.92 -11.76
C THR A 125 -5.79 23.35 -11.99
N GLU A 126 -6.91 23.76 -11.39
CA GLU A 126 -7.43 25.12 -11.48
C GLU A 126 -6.74 26.05 -10.46
N GLU A 127 -6.37 27.25 -10.89
CA GLU A 127 -5.55 28.17 -10.08
C GLU A 127 -6.29 28.69 -8.84
N ALA A 128 -7.62 28.86 -8.93
CA ALA A 128 -8.48 29.29 -7.83
C ALA A 128 -8.53 28.25 -6.70
N ASP A 129 -8.34 26.99 -7.07
CA ASP A 129 -8.45 25.80 -6.24
C ASP A 129 -7.08 25.42 -5.63
N ARG A 130 -5.97 25.85 -6.22
CA ARG A 130 -4.62 25.71 -5.63
C ARG A 130 -4.29 26.77 -4.58
N ASN A 131 -4.70 28.02 -4.82
CA ASN A 131 -4.15 29.16 -4.09
C ASN A 131 -5.13 29.81 -3.10
N GLY A 132 -6.32 29.27 -2.92
CA GLY A 132 -7.27 29.85 -1.97
C GLY A 132 -6.72 29.77 -0.55
N ALA A 133 -6.68 30.93 0.12
CA ALA A 133 -6.24 31.03 1.51
C ALA A 133 -7.08 30.08 2.37
N CYS A 134 -6.39 29.23 3.16
CA CYS A 134 -7.01 28.29 4.09
C CYS A 134 -7.89 27.20 3.46
N GLN A 135 -7.68 26.88 2.17
CA GLN A 135 -8.25 25.69 1.56
C GLN A 135 -7.38 24.45 1.81
N HIS A 136 -6.06 24.60 1.87
CA HIS A 136 -5.12 23.50 2.08
C HIS A 136 -4.46 23.62 3.44
N LEU A 137 -4.83 22.72 4.36
CA LEU A 137 -4.34 22.74 5.74
C LEU A 137 -3.35 21.61 5.97
N ALA A 138 -2.29 21.88 6.73
CA ALA A 138 -1.33 20.85 7.08
C ALA A 138 -1.96 19.74 7.93
N GLN A 139 -1.44 18.51 7.80
CA GLN A 139 -1.82 17.42 8.72
C GLN A 139 -1.52 17.82 10.17
N GLY A 140 -2.36 17.36 11.10
CA GLY A 140 -2.27 17.67 12.53
C GLY A 140 -2.89 19.00 12.94
N THR A 141 -3.40 19.81 12.01
CA THR A 141 -4.07 21.09 12.35
C THR A 141 -5.26 20.83 13.27
N PRO A 142 -5.34 21.48 14.45
CA PRO A 142 -6.45 21.31 15.38
C PRO A 142 -7.70 22.03 14.87
N VAL A 143 -8.83 21.34 14.93
CA VAL A 143 -10.11 21.86 14.45
C VAL A 143 -11.27 21.46 15.36
N THR A 144 -12.27 22.33 15.49
CA THR A 144 -13.50 22.04 16.24
C THR A 144 -14.64 21.73 15.27
N VAL A 145 -15.35 20.63 15.49
CA VAL A 145 -16.51 20.25 14.67
C VAL A 145 -17.72 21.12 15.02
N LEU A 146 -18.34 21.72 14.02
CA LEU A 146 -19.50 22.62 14.19
C LEU A 146 -20.81 21.97 13.77
N GLU A 147 -20.80 21.28 12.62
CA GLU A 147 -21.98 20.65 12.05
C GLU A 147 -21.59 19.49 11.13
N PHE A 148 -22.57 18.67 10.79
CA PHE A 148 -22.42 17.53 9.90
C PHE A 148 -23.35 17.67 8.70
N ALA A 149 -22.93 17.09 7.58
CA ALA A 149 -23.79 16.91 6.42
C ALA A 149 -23.72 15.46 5.92
N ASP A 150 -24.87 14.98 5.48
CA ASP A 150 -25.04 13.64 4.95
C ASP A 150 -24.79 13.64 3.44
N ALA A 151 -24.23 12.54 2.92
CA ALA A 151 -24.01 12.37 1.49
C ALA A 151 -23.91 10.90 1.12
N TYR A 152 -24.20 10.58 -0.14
CA TYR A 152 -24.09 9.22 -0.68
C TYR A 152 -24.80 8.14 0.16
N GLY A 153 -25.91 8.49 0.81
CA GLY A 153 -26.67 7.59 1.70
C GLY A 153 -26.00 7.30 3.04
N LYS A 154 -24.94 8.04 3.41
CA LYS A 154 -24.23 7.92 4.69
C LYS A 154 -24.39 9.18 5.52
N GLN A 155 -24.75 8.98 6.79
CA GLN A 155 -24.84 10.05 7.77
C GLN A 155 -23.47 10.62 8.12
N LYS A 156 -23.40 11.92 8.41
CA LYS A 156 -22.18 12.62 8.82
C LYS A 156 -20.99 12.39 7.87
N SER A 157 -21.22 12.36 6.57
CA SER A 157 -20.14 12.16 5.58
C SER A 157 -19.17 13.34 5.51
N TYR A 158 -19.69 14.54 5.73
CA TYR A 158 -18.91 15.77 5.81
C TYR A 158 -19.04 16.38 7.19
N SER A 159 -17.96 17.01 7.63
CA SER A 159 -17.89 17.76 8.88
C SER A 159 -17.52 19.19 8.56
N LYS A 160 -18.32 20.16 9.00
CA LYS A 160 -17.90 21.55 9.03
C LYS A 160 -17.03 21.74 10.25
N VAL A 161 -15.86 22.32 10.03
CA VAL A 161 -14.85 22.48 11.05
C VAL A 161 -14.43 23.94 11.15
N ARG A 162 -14.13 24.38 12.37
CA ARG A 162 -13.44 25.65 12.64
C ARG A 162 -11.99 25.37 12.96
N ILE A 163 -11.10 26.14 12.35
CA ILE A 163 -9.66 26.01 12.57
C ILE A 163 -9.28 26.71 13.88
N GLU A 164 -8.55 26.01 14.75
CA GLU A 164 -8.21 26.52 16.09
C GLU A 164 -6.82 27.18 16.16
N ASP A 165 -5.96 26.93 15.17
CA ASP A 165 -4.56 27.36 15.18
C ASP A 165 -4.05 27.83 13.79
N GLY A 166 -2.91 28.52 13.80
CA GLY A 166 -2.22 29.00 12.60
C GLY A 166 -2.82 30.27 11.99
N SER A 167 -2.35 30.61 10.79
CA SER A 167 -2.80 31.78 10.02
C SER A 167 -4.28 31.72 9.62
N CYS A 168 -4.86 30.51 9.64
CA CYS A 168 -6.23 30.24 9.26
C CYS A 168 -7.19 30.13 10.45
N LYS A 169 -6.72 30.45 11.67
CA LYS A 169 -7.53 30.38 12.88
C LYS A 169 -8.85 31.16 12.75
N GLY A 170 -9.93 30.52 13.18
CA GLY A 170 -11.28 31.07 13.13
C GLY A 170 -11.99 30.88 11.79
N ASN A 171 -11.28 30.52 10.72
CA ASN A 171 -11.92 30.19 9.46
C ASN A 171 -12.65 28.85 9.57
N GLU A 172 -13.73 28.75 8.80
CA GLU A 172 -14.60 27.58 8.75
C GLU A 172 -14.59 26.99 7.35
N GLY A 173 -14.67 25.67 7.28
CA GLY A 173 -14.77 24.95 6.02
C GLY A 173 -15.28 23.54 6.23
N TRP A 174 -15.64 22.89 5.14
CA TRP A 174 -16.09 21.51 5.13
C TRP A 174 -14.93 20.60 4.76
N ALA A 175 -14.74 19.56 5.56
CA ALA A 175 -13.86 18.44 5.28
C ALA A 175 -14.68 17.15 5.13
N LEU A 176 -14.07 16.11 4.55
CA LEU A 176 -14.60 14.76 4.72
C LEU A 176 -14.44 14.37 6.19
N SER A 177 -15.47 13.78 6.80
CA SER A 177 -15.41 13.38 8.21
C SER A 177 -14.34 12.32 8.49
N ILE A 178 -13.94 11.57 7.48
CA ILE A 178 -12.83 10.60 7.55
C ILE A 178 -11.47 11.28 7.77
N ASP A 179 -11.35 12.56 7.39
CA ASP A 179 -10.12 13.33 7.52
C ASP A 179 -10.02 14.06 8.87
N VAL A 180 -10.95 13.81 9.80
CA VAL A 180 -11.02 14.42 11.14
C VAL A 180 -10.84 13.31 12.18
N GLN A 181 -9.80 13.40 13.03
CA GLN A 181 -9.37 12.32 13.94
C GLN A 181 -9.14 12.76 15.39
#